data_AF-A0A9E2X9D1-F1
#
_entry.id   AF-A0A9E2X9D1-F1
#
_cell.length_a   1.000
_cell.length_b   1.000
_cell.length_c   1.000
_cell.angle_alpha   90.00
_cell.angle_beta   90.00
_cell.angle_gamma   90.00
#
_symmetry.space_group_name_H-M   'P 1'
#
loop_
_entity.id
_entity.type
_entity.pdbx_description
1 polymer ?
#
loop_
_entity_poly.entity_id
_entity_poly.type
_entity_poly.pdbx_seq_one_letter_code
_entity_poly.pdbx_strand_id
1 'polypeptide(L)'
;MFLLDVFRKQAKGRTPYEWFEQIILSIMVSIISLVIVYSLILTTITLVQDLVSGIGFMETGALKDTFGLVLTVIILVEFNHSIVLAIRQRSGAIQVRIVVLITIIVLARKLVLLDYAAASMETLLGLGALALSLGGLYWLISDGERRRAPDSIVQ
;
A
#
# COMPACT_ATOMS: atom_id res chain seq x y z
N MET A 1 -16.37 12.41 -8.35
CA MET A 1 -16.83 12.97 -7.05
C MET A 1 -15.77 12.91 -5.95
N PHE A 2 -14.89 11.89 -5.90
CA PHE A 2 -13.83 11.75 -4.88
C PHE A 2 -12.66 12.76 -4.97
N LEU A 3 -12.33 13.26 -6.16
CA LEU A 3 -11.18 14.15 -6.39
C LEU A 3 -11.44 15.62 -6.04
N LEU A 4 -12.70 16.08 -6.04
CA LEU A 4 -13.03 17.50 -5.87
C LEU A 4 -13.11 17.93 -4.39
N ASP A 5 -13.37 16.99 -3.48
CA ASP A 5 -13.42 17.26 -2.04
C ASP A 5 -12.03 17.40 -1.39
N VAL A 6 -10.96 17.04 -2.11
CA VAL A 6 -9.57 17.26 -1.65
C VAL A 6 -9.23 18.75 -1.56
N PHE A 7 -9.85 19.59 -2.39
CA PHE A 7 -9.43 20.98 -2.59
C PHE A 7 -10.16 22.02 -1.73
N ARG A 8 -11.27 21.67 -1.06
CA ARG A 8 -12.24 22.70 -0.61
C ARG A 8 -12.07 23.25 0.81
N LYS A 9 -11.06 22.85 1.60
CA LYS A 9 -10.80 23.51 2.89
C LYS A 9 -9.32 23.67 3.17
N GLN A 10 -8.84 24.91 3.09
CA GLN A 10 -8.27 25.64 4.25
C GLN A 10 -7.59 26.92 3.76
N ALA A 11 -8.30 28.04 3.90
CA ALA A 11 -7.71 29.37 3.88
C ALA A 11 -7.37 29.77 5.33
N LYS A 12 -6.10 29.62 5.72
CA LYS A 12 -5.40 30.49 6.70
C LYS A 12 -3.92 30.11 6.77
N GLY A 13 -3.05 31.08 6.45
CA GLY A 13 -1.61 31.11 6.79
C GLY A 13 -0.75 29.91 6.40
N ARG A 14 -0.71 29.51 5.13
CA ARG A 14 0.20 28.43 4.67
C ARG A 14 1.60 28.97 4.44
N THR A 15 2.62 28.29 4.97
CA THR A 15 4.02 28.61 4.66
C THR A 15 4.33 28.29 3.18
N PRO A 16 5.34 28.91 2.56
CA PRO A 16 5.72 28.59 1.17
C PRO A 16 6.08 27.11 0.97
N TYR A 17 6.65 26.48 2.00
CA TYR A 17 7.00 25.06 2.00
C TYR A 17 5.76 24.16 1.91
N GLU A 18 4.71 24.47 2.66
CA GLU A 18 3.46 23.68 2.63
C GLU A 18 2.76 23.75 1.28
N TRP A 19 2.86 24.89 0.58
CA TRP A 19 2.36 25.03 -0.79
C TRP A 19 3.14 24.15 -1.76
N PHE A 20 4.46 24.17 -1.68
CA PHE A 20 5.33 23.30 -2.47
C PHE A 20 5.02 21.82 -2.23
N GLU A 21 4.91 21.42 -0.97
CA GLU A 21 4.57 20.05 -0.56
C GLU A 21 3.21 19.63 -1.16
N GLN A 22 2.18 20.46 -1.04
CA GLN A 22 0.85 20.15 -1.55
C GLN A 22 0.81 20.02 -3.08
N ILE A 23 1.55 20.84 -3.81
CA ILE A 23 1.66 20.74 -5.26
C ILE A 23 2.27 19.40 -5.64
N ILE A 24 3.38 19.00 -4.99
CA ILE A 24 4.04 17.72 -5.27
C ILE A 24 3.12 16.55 -4.93
N LEU A 25 2.53 16.54 -3.75
CA LEU A 25 1.65 15.44 -3.33
C LEU A 25 0.42 15.33 -4.25
N SER A 26 -0.13 16.45 -4.73
CA SER A 26 -1.22 16.46 -5.72
C SER A 26 -0.79 15.87 -7.07
N ILE A 27 0.40 16.21 -7.55
CA ILE A 27 0.96 15.64 -8.79
C ILE A 27 1.17 14.13 -8.61
N MET A 28 1.74 13.70 -7.48
CA MET A 28 1.95 12.29 -7.16
C MET A 28 0.64 11.50 -7.16
N VAL A 29 -0.38 11.96 -6.45
CA VAL A 29 -1.71 11.34 -6.43
C VAL A 29 -2.30 11.24 -7.85
N SER A 30 -2.11 12.27 -8.67
CA SER A 30 -2.62 12.29 -10.04
C SER A 30 -1.93 11.23 -10.92
N ILE A 31 -0.59 11.15 -10.86
CA ILE A 31 0.19 10.17 -11.60
C ILE A 31 -0.15 8.75 -11.14
N ILE A 32 -0.18 8.50 -9.82
CA ILE A 32 -0.49 7.18 -9.27
C ILE A 32 -1.92 6.76 -9.64
N SER A 33 -2.88 7.69 -9.60
CA SER A 33 -4.26 7.41 -10.01
C SER A 33 -4.35 6.97 -11.48
N LEU A 34 -3.56 7.58 -12.37
CA LEU A 34 -3.49 7.16 -13.77
C LEU A 34 -2.90 5.74 -13.90
N VAL A 35 -1.83 5.46 -13.15
CA VAL A 35 -1.22 4.11 -13.11
C VAL A 35 -2.21 3.07 -12.59
N ILE A 36 -2.99 3.38 -11.55
CA ILE A 36 -4.03 2.48 -11.01
C ILE A 36 -5.04 2.12 -12.09
N VAL A 37 -5.57 3.12 -12.83
CA VAL A 37 -6.55 2.87 -13.90
C VAL A 37 -5.95 2.00 -14.99
N TYR A 38 -4.73 2.31 -15.43
CA TYR A 38 -4.02 1.52 -16.43
C TYR A 38 -3.80 0.07 -15.97
N SER A 39 -3.26 -0.12 -14.76
CA SER A 39 -3.01 -1.44 -14.18
C SER A 39 -4.30 -2.24 -13.99
N LEU A 40 -5.40 -1.59 -13.62
CA LEU A 40 -6.71 -2.24 -13.47
C LEU A 40 -7.23 -2.76 -14.83
N ILE A 41 -7.14 -1.94 -15.88
CA ILE A 41 -7.55 -2.35 -17.24
C ILE A 41 -6.70 -3.55 -17.69
N LEU A 42 -5.37 -3.45 -17.58
CA LEU A 42 -4.47 -4.52 -17.97
C LEU A 42 -4.76 -5.81 -17.20
N THR A 43 -4.89 -5.73 -15.88
CA THR A 43 -5.19 -6.87 -15.02
C THR A 43 -6.52 -7.52 -15.39
N THR A 44 -7.54 -6.72 -15.73
CA THR A 44 -8.84 -7.22 -16.16
C THR A 44 -8.75 -7.96 -17.49
N ILE A 45 -8.01 -7.41 -18.46
CA ILE A 45 -7.79 -8.06 -19.76
C ILE A 45 -7.08 -9.41 -19.57
N THR A 46 -6.00 -9.43 -18.79
CA THR A 46 -5.25 -10.66 -18.48
C THR A 46 -6.14 -11.68 -17.78
N LEU A 47 -6.90 -11.27 -16.75
CA LEU A 47 -7.86 -12.12 -16.05
C LEU A 47 -8.87 -12.79 -16.99
N VAL A 48 -9.44 -12.01 -17.92
CA VAL A 48 -10.43 -12.54 -18.88
C VAL A 48 -9.78 -13.52 -19.85
N GLN A 49 -8.58 -13.21 -20.36
CA GLN A 49 -7.83 -14.11 -21.25
C GLN A 49 -7.47 -15.43 -20.56
N ASP A 50 -7.00 -15.35 -19.31
CA ASP A 50 -6.66 -16.51 -18.48
C ASP A 50 -7.91 -17.37 -18.17
N LEU A 51 -9.06 -16.75 -17.90
CA LEU A 51 -10.30 -17.47 -17.63
C LEU A 51 -10.86 -18.18 -18.87
N VAL A 52 -10.73 -17.55 -20.05
CA VAL A 52 -11.18 -18.13 -21.33
C VAL A 52 -10.31 -19.31 -21.77
N SER A 53 -9.03 -19.36 -21.34
CA SER A 53 -8.10 -20.44 -21.71
C SER A 53 -8.34 -21.76 -20.94
N GLY A 54 -9.24 -21.79 -19.97
CA GLY A 54 -9.80 -23.01 -19.38
C GLY A 54 -8.89 -23.73 -18.37
N ILE A 55 -9.12 -25.04 -18.17
CA ILE A 55 -8.62 -25.83 -17.01
C ILE A 55 -7.07 -25.89 -16.92
N GLY A 56 -6.34 -25.68 -18.03
CA GLY A 56 -4.87 -25.59 -18.04
C GLY A 56 -4.28 -24.41 -17.25
N PHE A 57 -5.13 -23.43 -16.88
CA PHE A 57 -4.79 -22.30 -16.02
C PHE A 57 -4.38 -22.70 -14.59
N MET A 58 -4.95 -23.78 -14.05
CA MET A 58 -4.65 -24.23 -12.69
C MET A 58 -3.24 -24.85 -12.57
N GLU A 59 -2.75 -25.48 -13.64
CA GLU A 59 -1.49 -26.23 -13.65
C GLU A 59 -0.27 -25.40 -14.09
N THR A 60 -0.49 -24.29 -14.79
CA THR A 60 0.60 -23.49 -15.42
C THR A 60 1.14 -22.36 -14.54
N GLY A 61 0.66 -22.20 -13.31
CA GLY A 61 1.07 -21.09 -12.43
C GLY A 61 0.45 -19.74 -12.79
N ALA A 62 -0.31 -19.66 -13.88
CA ALA A 62 -1.00 -18.45 -14.33
C ALA A 62 -1.89 -17.85 -13.23
N LEU A 63 -2.61 -18.66 -12.45
CA LEU A 63 -3.41 -18.18 -11.32
C LEU A 63 -2.59 -17.37 -10.30
N LYS A 64 -1.36 -17.80 -9.99
CA LYS A 64 -0.48 -17.07 -9.07
C LYS A 64 -0.11 -15.71 -9.68
N ASP A 65 0.26 -15.68 -10.95
CA ASP A 65 0.62 -14.44 -11.65
C ASP A 65 -0.53 -13.45 -11.69
N THR A 66 -1.74 -13.93 -11.99
CA THR A 66 -2.95 -13.10 -12.01
C THR A 66 -3.28 -12.55 -10.62
N PHE A 67 -3.20 -13.37 -9.56
CA PHE A 67 -3.32 -12.87 -8.19
C PHE A 67 -2.26 -11.82 -7.88
N GLY A 68 -1.04 -11.99 -8.39
CA GLY A 68 0.04 -11.03 -8.25
C GLY A 68 -0.27 -9.67 -8.86
N LEU A 69 -0.93 -9.65 -10.02
CA LEU A 69 -1.41 -8.43 -10.67
C LEU A 69 -2.50 -7.75 -9.84
N VAL A 70 -3.49 -8.51 -9.35
CA VAL A 70 -4.55 -7.98 -8.49
C VAL A 70 -3.99 -7.38 -7.20
N LEU A 71 -3.07 -8.09 -6.53
CA LEU A 71 -2.39 -7.57 -5.33
C LEU A 71 -1.60 -6.29 -5.61
N THR A 72 -1.02 -6.15 -6.80
CA THR A 72 -0.35 -4.92 -7.22
C THR A 72 -1.33 -3.75 -7.29
N VAL A 73 -2.51 -3.96 -7.88
CA VAL A 73 -3.55 -2.92 -7.96
C VAL A 73 -4.01 -2.51 -6.55
N ILE A 74 -4.21 -3.47 -5.65
CA ILE A 74 -4.59 -3.19 -4.26
C ILE A 74 -3.50 -2.37 -3.55
N ILE A 75 -2.22 -2.75 -3.69
CA ILE A 75 -1.09 -1.99 -3.12
C ILE A 75 -1.07 -0.54 -3.66
N LEU A 76 -1.30 -0.35 -4.96
CA LEU A 76 -1.31 0.99 -5.56
C LEU A 76 -2.45 1.85 -5.02
N VAL A 77 -3.66 1.28 -4.89
CA VAL A 77 -4.82 1.97 -4.31
C VAL A 77 -4.55 2.36 -2.85
N GLU A 78 -4.00 1.44 -2.06
CA GLU A 78 -3.67 1.70 -0.65
C GLU A 78 -2.60 2.79 -0.51
N PHE A 79 -1.57 2.74 -1.36
CA PHE A 79 -0.51 3.75 -1.38
C PHE A 79 -1.06 5.14 -1.77
N ASN A 80 -1.90 5.22 -2.80
CA ASN A 80 -2.53 6.46 -3.22
C ASN A 80 -3.41 7.04 -2.09
N HIS A 81 -4.19 6.19 -1.42
CA HIS A 81 -5.01 6.57 -0.27
C HIS A 81 -4.13 7.07 0.90
N SER A 82 -3.01 6.41 1.19
CA SER A 82 -2.05 6.87 2.21
C SER A 82 -1.49 8.26 1.90
N ILE A 83 -1.19 8.57 0.63
CA ILE A 83 -0.73 9.91 0.24
C ILE A 83 -1.85 10.94 0.42
N VAL A 84 -3.08 10.63 0.02
CA VAL A 84 -4.23 11.53 0.24
C VAL A 84 -4.44 11.80 1.73
N LEU A 85 -4.27 10.79 2.59
CA LEU A 85 -4.37 10.96 4.03
C LEU A 85 -3.26 11.86 4.59
N ALA A 86 -2.04 11.75 4.07
CA ALA A 86 -0.91 12.61 4.42
C ALA A 86 -1.21 14.09 4.15
N ILE A 87 -1.80 14.39 2.98
CA ILE A 87 -2.23 15.75 2.61
C ILE A 87 -3.24 16.31 3.62
N ARG A 88 -4.16 15.46 4.13
CA ARG A 88 -5.25 15.88 5.02
C ARG A 88 -4.82 16.11 6.47
N GLN A 89 -3.92 15.28 7.00
CA GLN A 89 -3.69 15.24 8.45
C GLN A 89 -2.53 16.11 8.97
N ARG A 90 -1.69 16.72 8.11
CA ARG A 90 -0.57 17.65 8.45
C ARG A 90 0.37 17.22 9.59
N SER A 91 0.25 15.99 10.10
CA SER A 91 0.98 15.47 11.24
C SER A 91 1.79 14.28 10.75
N GLY A 92 3.06 14.54 10.42
CA GLY A 92 3.99 13.54 9.88
C GLY A 92 4.21 12.30 10.78
N ALA A 93 3.68 12.28 12.00
CA ALA A 93 3.81 11.16 12.93
C ALA A 93 2.79 10.03 12.69
N ILE A 94 1.54 10.32 12.29
CA ILE A 94 0.47 9.31 12.16
C ILE A 94 0.64 8.46 10.87
N GLN A 95 1.44 8.94 9.92
CA GLN A 95 1.64 8.25 8.63
C GLN A 95 2.60 7.05 8.73
N VAL A 96 3.49 7.00 9.73
CA VAL A 96 4.51 5.94 9.83
C VAL A 96 3.86 4.56 9.92
N ARG A 97 2.77 4.44 10.68
CA ARG A 97 2.04 3.16 10.81
C ARG A 97 1.47 2.68 9.47
N ILE A 98 0.93 3.60 8.66
CA ILE A 98 0.34 3.26 7.37
C ILE A 98 1.43 2.86 6.38
N VAL A 99 2.57 3.57 6.38
CA VAL A 99 3.73 3.22 5.53
C VAL A 99 4.27 1.83 5.90
N VAL A 100 4.35 1.50 7.19
CA VAL A 100 4.76 0.18 7.66
C VAL A 100 3.75 -0.90 7.24
N LEU A 101 2.44 -0.63 7.35
CA LEU A 101 1.41 -1.55 6.89
C LEU A 101 1.50 -1.82 5.38
N ILE A 102 1.71 -0.78 4.57
CA ILE A 102 1.95 -0.91 3.12
C ILE A 102 3.19 -1.77 2.88
N THR A 103 4.26 -1.55 3.63
CA THR A 103 5.50 -2.35 3.51
C THR A 103 5.25 -3.83 3.81
N ILE A 104 4.45 -4.13 4.84
CA ILE A 104 4.04 -5.49 5.20
C ILE A 104 3.20 -6.12 4.08
N ILE A 105 2.23 -5.40 3.51
CA ILE A 105 1.39 -5.91 2.40
C ILE A 105 2.24 -6.14 1.14
N VAL A 106 3.16 -5.24 0.83
CA VAL A 106 4.11 -5.39 -0.29
C VAL A 106 4.97 -6.63 -0.11
N LEU A 107 5.49 -6.86 1.10
CA LEU A 107 6.23 -8.08 1.41
C LEU A 107 5.34 -9.32 1.33
N ALA A 108 4.13 -9.26 1.87
CA ALA A 108 3.20 -10.38 1.86
C ALA A 108 2.91 -10.86 0.43
N ARG A 109 2.77 -9.93 -0.54
CA ARG A 109 2.67 -10.30 -1.96
C ARG A 109 3.86 -11.13 -2.44
N LYS A 110 5.08 -10.80 -2.04
CA LYS A 110 6.29 -11.55 -2.41
C LYS A 110 6.29 -12.97 -1.84
N LEU A 111 5.66 -13.18 -0.68
CA LEU A 111 5.47 -14.51 -0.07
C LEU A 111 4.41 -15.32 -0.82
N VAL A 112 3.29 -14.71 -1.19
CA VAL A 112 2.20 -15.38 -1.93
C VAL A 112 2.66 -15.83 -3.32
N LEU A 113 3.50 -15.04 -3.98
CA LEU A 113 4.01 -15.33 -5.33
C LEU A 113 5.27 -16.19 -5.35
N LEU A 114 5.80 -16.60 -4.20
CA LEU A 114 7.01 -17.40 -4.14
C LEU A 114 6.74 -18.83 -4.67
N ASP A 115 7.65 -19.32 -5.50
CA ASP A 115 7.70 -20.74 -5.83
C ASP A 115 8.51 -21.51 -4.78
N TYR A 116 7.80 -22.14 -3.86
CA TYR A 116 8.39 -22.91 -2.77
C TYR A 116 9.09 -24.19 -3.23
N ALA A 117 8.80 -24.70 -4.44
CA ALA A 117 9.46 -25.88 -4.96
C ALA A 117 10.90 -25.58 -5.41
N ALA A 118 11.16 -24.36 -5.91
CA ALA A 118 12.46 -23.91 -6.35
C ALA A 118 13.20 -23.04 -5.31
N ALA A 119 12.54 -22.65 -4.22
CA ALA A 119 13.11 -21.77 -3.21
C ALA A 119 14.21 -22.46 -2.38
N SER A 120 15.38 -21.84 -2.29
CA SER A 120 16.44 -22.30 -1.39
C SER A 120 16.06 -22.05 0.08
N MET A 121 16.60 -22.89 0.97
CA MET A 121 16.42 -22.73 2.42
C MET A 121 16.85 -21.34 2.91
N GLU A 122 17.94 -20.80 2.34
CA GLU A 122 18.44 -19.46 2.64
C GLU A 122 17.41 -18.36 2.28
N THR A 123 16.73 -18.50 1.14
CA THR A 123 15.69 -17.55 0.71
C THR A 123 14.49 -17.56 1.65
N LEU A 124 14.05 -18.75 2.06
CA LEU A 124 12.94 -18.92 3.01
C LEU A 124 13.28 -18.34 4.38
N LEU A 125 14.49 -18.59 4.88
CA LEU A 125 14.97 -18.01 6.14
C LEU A 125 15.10 -16.49 6.07
N GLY A 126 15.63 -15.95 4.96
CA GLY A 126 15.73 -14.51 4.74
C GLY A 126 14.36 -13.82 4.71
N LEU A 127 13.38 -14.42 4.03
CA LEU A 127 12.00 -13.94 4.01
C LEU A 127 11.32 -14.04 5.39
N GLY A 128 11.57 -15.12 6.13
CA GLY A 128 11.09 -15.27 7.50
C GLY A 128 11.68 -14.22 8.45
N ALA A 129 12.99 -13.98 8.37
CA ALA A 129 13.66 -12.95 9.16
C ALA A 129 13.14 -11.54 8.83
N LEU A 130 12.91 -11.24 7.55
CA LEU A 130 12.34 -9.97 7.12
C LEU A 130 10.90 -9.79 7.63
N ALA A 131 10.07 -10.84 7.55
CA ALA A 131 8.70 -10.82 8.07
C ALA A 131 8.66 -10.60 9.59
N LEU A 132 9.54 -11.28 10.34
CA LEU A 132 9.68 -11.08 11.78
C LEU A 132 10.16 -9.67 12.14
N SER A 133 11.14 -9.14 11.39
CA SER A 133 11.65 -7.78 11.59
C SER A 133 10.57 -6.72 11.38
N LEU A 134 9.78 -6.82 10.30
CA LEU A 134 8.66 -5.91 10.05
C LEU A 134 7.53 -6.06 11.09
N GLY A 135 7.26 -7.30 11.53
CA GLY A 135 6.31 -7.56 12.62
C GLY A 135 6.75 -6.90 13.93
N GLY A 136 8.05 -6.98 14.26
CA GLY A 136 8.65 -6.32 15.41
C GLY A 136 8.59 -4.79 15.31
N LEU A 137 8.91 -4.22 14.14
CA LEU A 137 8.79 -2.79 13.88
C LEU A 137 7.35 -2.29 14.07
N TYR A 138 6.37 -3.02 13.53
CA TYR A 138 4.95 -2.69 13.71
C TYR A 138 4.54 -2.75 15.18
N TRP A 139 4.97 -3.78 15.91
CA TRP A 139 4.69 -3.91 17.34
C TRP A 139 5.25 -2.73 18.13
N LEU A 140 6.51 -2.34 17.90
CA LEU A 140 7.15 -1.22 18.61
C LEU A 140 6.46 0.11 18.36
N ILE A 141 6.09 0.40 17.10
CA ILE A 141 5.33 1.61 16.76
C ILE A 141 3.96 1.59 17.45
N SER A 142 3.28 0.44 17.43
CA SER A 142 1.97 0.29 18.05
C SER A 142 1.99 0.40 19.58
N ASP A 143 3.05 -0.06 20.24
CA ASP A 143 3.24 0.07 21.68
C ASP A 143 3.55 1.53 22.08
N GLY A 144 4.39 2.21 21.30
CA GLY A 144 4.69 3.63 21.49
C GLY A 144 3.44 4.53 21.41
N GLU A 145 2.48 4.19 20.55
CA GLU A 145 1.21 4.92 20.42
C GLU A 145 0.27 4.64 21.62
N ARG A 146 0.17 3.38 22.07
CA ARG A 146 -0.64 2.99 23.25
C ARG A 146 -0.19 3.71 24.50
N ARG A 147 1.13 3.88 24.68
CA ARG A 147 1.73 4.60 25.83
C ARG A 147 1.52 6.11 25.79
N ARG A 148 1.22 6.70 24.62
CA ARG A 148 0.87 8.13 24.49
C ARG A 148 -0.62 8.41 24.71
N ALA A 149 -1.44 7.36 24.84
CA ALA A 149 -2.86 7.47 25.15
C ALA A 149 -3.24 7.22 26.64
N PRO A 150 -2.61 7.86 27.66
CA PRO A 150 -3.22 8.00 28.97
C PRO A 150 -3.85 9.41 29.14
N ASP A 151 -5.10 9.42 29.60
CA ASP A 151 -5.81 10.51 30.29
C ASP A 151 -6.53 11.62 29.49
N SER A 152 -7.61 11.28 28.77
CA SER A 152 -8.66 12.26 28.41
C SER A 152 -10.11 11.80 28.58
N ILE A 153 -10.35 10.67 29.27
CA ILE A 153 -11.73 10.13 29.48
C ILE A 153 -12.18 10.17 30.95
N VAL A 154 -11.42 10.80 31.86
CA VAL A 154 -11.91 11.07 33.23
C VAL A 154 -11.65 12.52 33.60
N GLN A 155 -12.58 13.40 33.21
CA GLN A 155 -12.99 14.60 33.95
C GLN A 155 -14.30 15.14 33.40
#